data_AF-A0A924KZX0-F1
#
_entry.id   AF-A0A924KZX0-F1
#
_cell.length_a   1.000
_cell.length_b   1.000
_cell.length_c   1.000
_cell.angle_alpha   90.00
_cell.angle_beta   90.00
_cell.angle_gamma   90.00
#
_symmetry.space_group_name_H-M   'P 1'
#
loop_
_entity.id
_entity.type
_entity.pdbx_description
1 polymer ?
#
loop_
_entity_poly.entity_id
_entity_poly.type
_entity_poly.pdbx_seq_one_letter_code
_entity_poly.pdbx_strand_id
1 'polypeptide(L)' 'MADDFVLIIKPSDESTFQNFVVVTDEVTINNVTHYYTSETGETDRKYLLHQPN' A
#
# COMPACT_ATOMS: atom_id res chain seq x y z
N MET A 1 8.65 5.54 -23.47
CA MET A 1 8.95 4.58 -22.41
C MET A 1 8.08 5.00 -21.23
N ALA A 2 6.91 4.40 -21.06
CA ALA A 2 6.15 4.61 -19.84
C ALA A 2 6.85 3.74 -18.80
N ASP A 3 7.41 4.34 -17.76
CA ASP A 3 8.01 3.59 -16.65
C ASP A 3 6.93 2.64 -16.11
N ASP A 4 7.25 1.35 -16.01
CA ASP A 4 6.38 0.34 -15.40
C ASP A 4 6.20 0.69 -13.92
N PHE A 5 5.13 1.42 -13.62
CA PHE A 5 4.76 1.78 -12.26
C PHE A 5 4.24 0.53 -11.54
N VAL A 6 4.91 0.15 -10.45
CA VAL A 6 4.51 -0.97 -9.60
C VAL A 6 4.16 -0.43 -8.22
N LEU A 7 2.93 -0.71 -7.77
CA LEU A 7 2.46 -0.35 -6.45
C LEU A 7 2.69 -1.51 -5.45
N ILE A 8 3.29 -1.21 -4.31
CA ILE A 8 3.41 -2.15 -3.19
C ILE A 8 2.60 -1.62 -2.01
N ILE A 9 1.61 -2.40 -1.58
CA ILE A 9 0.75 -2.10 -0.44
C ILE A 9 1.29 -2.83 0.79
N LYS A 10 1.71 -2.08 1.81
CA LYS A 10 2.18 -2.62 3.08
C LYS A 10 1.22 -2.24 4.21
N PRO A 11 0.32 -3.15 4.63
CA PRO A 11 -0.60 -2.86 5.72
C PRO A 11 0.17 -2.77 7.04
N SER A 12 -0.22 -1.81 7.89
CA SER A 12 0.26 -1.74 9.27
C SER A 12 -0.48 -2.76 10.15
N ASP A 13 0.02 -2.96 11.39
CA ASP A 13 -0.57 -3.90 12.34
C ASP A 13 -2.00 -3.47 12.77
N GLU A 14 -2.35 -2.19 12.60
CA GLU A 14 -3.67 -1.61 12.89
C GLU A 14 -4.63 -1.64 11.68
N SER A 15 -4.15 -2.07 10.51
CA SER A 15 -4.96 -2.10 9.29
C SER A 15 -6.05 -3.17 9.37
N THR A 16 -7.27 -2.80 8.99
CA THR A 16 -8.42 -3.71 8.96
C THR A 16 -8.68 -4.24 7.55
N PHE A 17 -9.52 -5.28 7.45
CA PHE A 17 -10.02 -5.74 6.15
C PHE A 17 -10.74 -4.64 5.35
N GLN A 18 -11.45 -3.73 6.04
CA GLN A 18 -12.08 -2.59 5.39
C GLN A 18 -11.05 -1.65 4.75
N ASN A 19 -9.91 -1.41 5.40
CA ASN A 19 -8.84 -0.61 4.81
C ASN A 19 -8.29 -1.27 3.54
N PHE A 20 -8.15 -2.60 3.54
CA PHE A 20 -7.73 -3.33 2.35
C PHE A 20 -8.71 -3.17 1.19
N VAL A 21 -10.02 -3.34 1.44
CA VAL A 21 -11.07 -3.16 0.42
C VAL A 21 -11.02 -1.75 -0.18
N VAL A 22 -10.91 -0.72 0.67
CA VAL A 22 -10.81 0.68 0.21
C VAL A 22 -9.59 0.86 -0.71
N VAL A 23 -8.42 0.37 -0.32
CA VAL A 23 -7.22 0.49 -1.16
C VAL A 23 -7.39 -0.27 -2.48
N THR A 24 -7.97 -1.48 -2.46
CA THR A 24 -8.20 -2.26 -3.70
C THR A 24 -9.19 -1.59 -4.65
N ASP A 25 -10.19 -0.88 -4.12
CA ASP A 25 -11.13 -0.11 -4.93
C ASP A 25 -10.42 1.09 -5.56
N GLU A 26 -9.62 1.84 -4.79
CA GLU A 26 -8.89 3.00 -5.30
C GLU A 26 -7.86 2.63 -6.39
N VAL A 27 -7.11 1.55 -6.23
CA VAL A 27 -6.16 1.10 -7.27
C VAL A 27 -6.89 0.68 -8.54
N THR A 28 -8.08 0.07 -8.41
CA THR A 28 -8.92 -0.31 -9.55
C THR A 28 -9.46 0.93 -10.27
N ILE A 29 -9.99 1.90 -9.53
CA ILE A 29 -10.49 3.17 -10.07
C ILE A 29 -9.39 3.92 -10.83
N ASN A 30 -8.16 3.89 -10.33
CA ASN A 30 -7.00 4.54 -10.95
C ASN A 30 -6.31 3.70 -12.04
N ASN A 31 -6.91 2.57 -12.45
CA ASN A 31 -6.37 1.67 -13.45
C ASN A 31 -4.94 1.16 -13.14
N VAL A 32 -4.61 1.04 -11.85
CA VAL A 32 -3.37 0.42 -11.37
C VAL A 32 -3.58 -1.08 -11.36
N THR A 33 -3.20 -1.71 -12.48
CA THR A 33 -3.46 -3.13 -12.74
C THR A 33 -2.43 -4.07 -12.12
N HIS A 34 -1.28 -3.53 -11.71
CA HIS A 34 -0.17 -4.30 -11.14
C HIS A 34 0.17 -3.77 -9.75
N TYR A 35 -0.30 -4.48 -8.73
CA TYR A 35 0.06 -4.22 -7.34
C TYR A 35 0.39 -5.51 -6.60
N TYR A 36 1.22 -5.39 -5.58
CA TYR A 36 1.59 -6.47 -4.68
C TYR A 36 1.29 -6.08 -3.24
N THR A 37 0.89 -7.06 -2.44
CA THR A 37 0.84 -6.90 -0.99
C THR A 37 2.12 -7.47 -0.38
N SER A 38 2.66 -6.79 0.62
CA SER A 38 3.83 -7.24 1.38
C SER A 38 3.63 -6.92 2.84
N GLU A 39 4.10 -7.80 3.72
CA GLU A 39 4.13 -7.50 5.15
C GLU A 39 5.08 -6.33 5.46
N THR A 40 4.78 -5.64 6.56
CA THR A 40 5.60 -4.54 7.07
C THR A 40 6.76 -5.09 7.89
N GLY A 41 7.99 -4.97 7.38
CA GLY A 41 9.21 -5.38 8.08
C GLY A 41 9.72 -4.32 9.07
N GLU A 42 10.74 -4.67 9.86
CA GLU A 42 11.35 -3.73 10.83
C GLU A 42 11.88 -2.44 10.20
N THR A 43 12.35 -2.50 8.95
CA THR A 43 12.85 -1.33 8.22
C THR A 43 11.70 -0.40 7.78
N ASP A 44 10.53 -0.96 7.44
CA ASP A 44 9.36 -0.21 7.01
C ASP A 44 8.72 0.57 8.17
N ARG A 45 8.74 0.00 9.38
CA ARG A 45 8.21 0.63 10.60
C ARG A 45 8.83 2.00 10.88
N LYS A 46 10.09 2.21 10.49
CA LYS A 46 10.77 3.51 10.63
C LYS A 46 10.12 4.60 9.77
N TYR A 47 9.58 4.25 8.61
CA TYR A 47 8.92 5.19 7.71
C TYR A 47 7.46 5.45 8.09
N LEU A 48 6.78 4.46 8.68
CA LEU A 48 5.39 4.60 9.12
C LEU A 48 5.24 5.50 10.37
N LEU A 49 6.20 5.44 11.31
CA LEU A 49 6.17 6.24 12.54
C LEU A 49 6.56 7.71 12.34
N HIS A 50 7.05 8.09 11.16
CA HIS A 50 7.49 9.46 10.85
C HIS A 50 6.51 10.24 9.97
N GLN A 51 5.33 9.71 9.66
CA GLN A 51 4.32 10.51 8.97
C GLN A 51 3.61 11.43 9.97
N PRO A 52 3.79 12.76 9.88
CA PRO A 52 3.02 13.67 10.72
C PRO A 52 1.55 13.58 10.30
N ASN A 53 0.67 13.38 11.28
CA ASN A 53 -0.79 13.43 11.13
C ASN A 53 -1.25 14.77 10.55
#